data_AF-A0A392VF36-F1
#
_entry.id   AF-A0A392VF36-F1
#
_cell.length_a   1.000
_cell.length_b   1.000
_cell.length_c   1.000
_cell.angle_alpha   90.00
_cell.angle_beta   90.00
_cell.angle_gamma   90.00
#
_symmetry.space_group_name_H-M   'P 1'
#
loop_
_entity.id
_entity.type
_entity.pdbx_description
1 polymer ?
#
loop_
_entity_poly.entity_id
_entity_poly.type
_entity_poly.pdbx_seq_one_letter_code
_entity_poly.pdbx_strand_id
1 'polypeptide(L)' 'MAIPWEMFKREFLVKYFPVDVKNRKMVEFMELKQGNMSVADYAIKFETLCAFSPHYNTLEAEDD' A
#
# COMPACT_ATOMS: atom_id res chain seq x y z
N MET A 1 -22.94 3.37 -23.27
CA MET A 1 -23.04 2.61 -22.00
C MET A 1 -21.95 3.14 -21.08
N ALA A 2 -22.31 3.59 -19.88
CA ALA A 2 -21.33 4.01 -18.88
C ALA A 2 -20.79 2.77 -18.15
N ILE A 3 -19.47 2.73 -17.92
CA ILE A 3 -18.87 1.70 -17.08
C ILE A 3 -19.23 2.02 -15.63
N PRO A 4 -19.77 1.07 -14.84
CA PRO A 4 -19.99 1.27 -13.42
C PRO A 4 -18.68 1.65 -12.72
N TRP A 5 -18.72 2.62 -11.80
CA TRP A 5 -17.53 3.13 -11.12
C TRP A 5 -16.70 2.03 -10.46
N GLU A 6 -17.35 1.03 -9.86
CA GLU A 6 -16.68 -0.13 -9.26
C GLU A 6 -15.90 -0.97 -10.27
N MET A 7 -16.46 -1.17 -11.47
CA MET A 7 -15.80 -1.90 -12.53
C MET A 7 -14.59 -1.12 -13.05
N PHE A 8 -14.72 0.20 -13.22
CA PHE A 8 -13.59 1.04 -13.59
C PHE A 8 -12.46 0.96 -12.55
N LYS A 9 -12.76 1.09 -11.26
CA LYS A 9 -11.77 0.98 -10.18
C LYS A 9 -11.04 -0.36 -10.20
N ARG A 10 -11.77 -1.47 -10.35
CA ARG A 10 -11.17 -2.81 -10.42
C ARG A 10 -10.20 -2.94 -11.59
N GLU A 11 -10.65 -2.62 -12.80
CA GLU A 11 -9.82 -2.74 -14.01
C GLU A 11 -8.62 -1.78 -13.98
N PHE A 12 -8.82 -0.57 -13.45
CA PHE A 12 -7.75 0.41 -13.26
C PHE A 12 -6.69 -0.11 -12.28
N LEU A 13 -7.10 -0.62 -11.12
CA LEU A 13 -6.18 -1.18 -10.13
C LEU A 13 -5.43 -2.39 -10.68
N VAL A 14 -6.09 -3.30 -11.39
CA VAL A 14 -5.41 -4.46 -12.00
C VAL A 14 -4.39 -4.02 -13.05
N LYS A 15 -4.73 -3.04 -13.88
CA LYS A 15 -3.86 -2.57 -14.98
C LYS A 15 -2.67 -1.74 -14.50
N TYR A 16 -2.86 -0.88 -13.51
CA TYR A 16 -1.85 0.09 -13.05
C TYR A 16 -1.17 -0.30 -11.74
N PHE A 17 -1.78 -1.20 -10.96
CA PHE A 17 -1.22 -1.79 -9.74
C PHE A 17 -1.16 -3.32 -9.86
N PRO A 18 -0.35 -3.87 -10.79
CA PRO A 18 -0.16 -5.30 -10.87
C PRO A 18 0.29 -5.86 -9.52
N VAL A 19 -0.09 -7.11 -9.24
CA VAL A 19 0.30 -7.84 -8.02
C VAL A 19 1.80 -7.77 -7.76
N ASP A 20 2.62 -7.71 -8.83
CA ASP A 20 4.07 -7.53 -8.74
C ASP A 20 4.52 -6.19 -8.15
N VAL A 21 3.76 -5.11 -8.36
CA VAL A 21 4.03 -3.80 -7.74
C VAL A 21 3.68 -3.84 -6.26
N LYS A 22 2.53 -4.45 -5.92
CA LYS A 22 2.12 -4.62 -4.52
C LYS A 22 3.12 -5.51 -3.76
N ASN A 23 3.52 -6.63 -4.34
CA ASN A 23 4.50 -7.54 -3.74
C ASN A 23 5.86 -6.87 -3.57
N ARG A 24 6.34 -6.10 -4.56
CA ARG A 24 7.58 -5.32 -4.41
C ARG A 24 7.48 -4.29 -3.29
N LYS A 25 6.36 -3.58 -3.16
CA LYS A 25 6.14 -2.62 -2.08
C LYS A 25 6.06 -3.30 -0.70
N MET A 26 5.49 -4.49 -0.63
CA MET A 26 5.45 -5.29 0.60
C MET A 26 6.85 -5.77 1.01
N VAL A 27 7.68 -6.23 0.07
CA VAL A 27 9.08 -6.58 0.35
C VAL A 27 9.87 -5.34 0.78
N GLU A 28 9.69 -4.21 0.09
CA GLU A 28 10.33 -2.93 0.46
C GLU A 28 9.94 -2.49 1.89
N PHE A 29 8.69 -2.72 2.30
CA PHE A 29 8.22 -2.47 3.66
C PHE A 29 8.87 -3.41 4.68
N MET A 30 8.91 -4.71 4.42
CA MET A 30 9.49 -5.70 5.35
C MET A 30 11.00 -5.48 5.56
N GLU A 31 11.70 -5.01 4.53
CA GLU A 31 13.12 -4.72 4.60
C GLU A 31 13.42 -3.28 5.04
N LEU A 32 12.39 -2.45 5.26
CA LEU A 32 12.55 -1.05 5.63
C LEU A 32 13.26 -0.94 6.99
N LYS A 33 14.46 -0.36 6.96
CA LYS A 33 15.25 -0.01 8.14
C LYS A 33 15.59 1.47 8.03
N GLN A 34 15.63 2.18 9.15
CA GLN A 34 15.99 3.60 9.17
C GLN A 34 17.36 3.84 8.52
N GLY A 35 18.36 3.02 8.85
CA GLY A 35 19.72 3.18 8.32
C GLY A 35 20.27 4.57 8.61
N ASN A 36 20.67 5.29 7.55
CA ASN A 36 21.17 6.66 7.63
C ASN A 36 20.08 7.72 7.40
N MET A 37 18.80 7.34 7.26
CA MET A 37 17.70 8.27 7.08
C MET A 37 17.43 9.07 8.35
N SER A 38 16.99 10.32 8.19
CA SER A 38 16.41 11.05 9.30
C SER A 38 15.13 10.33 9.77
N VAL A 39 14.77 10.52 11.05
CA VAL A 39 13.54 9.94 11.60
C VAL A 39 12.31 10.41 10.82
N ALA A 40 12.31 11.66 10.35
CA ALA A 40 11.21 12.22 9.55
C ALA A 40 11.08 11.53 8.18
N ASP A 41 12.19 11.35 7.46
CA ASP A 41 12.16 10.68 6.16
C ASP A 41 11.78 9.20 6.28
N TYR A 42 12.24 8.55 7.35
CA TYR A 42 11.85 7.19 7.66
C TYR A 42 10.34 7.09 7.95
N ALA A 43 9.77 8.00 8.75
CA ALA A 43 8.35 7.99 9.08
C ALA A 43 7.48 8.15 7.81
N ILE A 44 7.81 9.10 6.93
CA ILE A 44 7.11 9.29 5.65
C ILE A 44 7.17 8.00 4.82
N LYS A 45 8.34 7.37 4.75
CA LYS A 45 8.54 6.14 3.99
C LYS A 45 7.78 4.95 4.61
N PHE A 46 7.72 4.88 5.93
CA PHE A 46 6.96 3.87 6.67
C PHE A 46 5.46 4.01 6.42
N GLU A 47 4.89 5.21 6.58
CA GLU A 47 3.46 5.47 6.35
C GLU A 47 3.06 5.13 4.91
N THR A 48 3.88 5.53 3.94
CA THR A 48 3.64 5.25 2.51
C THR A 48 3.62 3.75 2.22
N LEU A 49 4.52 2.99 2.85
CA LEU A 49 4.67 1.56 2.59
C LEU A 49 3.71 0.69 3.43
N CYS A 50 3.28 1.16 4.60
CA CYS A 50 2.37 0.41 5.48
C CYS A 50 0.99 0.19 4.82
N ALA A 51 0.54 1.13 3.97
CA ALA A 51 -0.70 1.02 3.20
C ALA A 51 -0.74 -0.18 2.23
N PHE A 52 0.41 -0.79 1.94
CA PHE A 52 0.52 -1.99 1.10
C PHE A 52 0.54 -3.29 1.91
N SER A 53 0.61 -3.21 3.24
CA SER A 53 0.61 -4.37 4.13
C SER A 53 -0.82 -4.87 4.38
N PRO A 54 -1.11 -6.18 4.18
CA PRO A 54 -2.43 -6.73 4.50
C PRO A 54 -2.80 -6.62 5.97
N HIS A 55 -1.81 -6.55 6.86
CA HIS A 55 -2.00 -6.61 8.31
C HIS A 55 -2.30 -5.25 8.96
N TYR A 56 -2.00 -4.14 8.29
CA TYR A 56 -2.26 -2.80 8.84
C TYR A 56 -3.71 -2.36 8.61
N ASN A 57 -4.32 -2.77 7.49
CA ASN A 57 -5.74 -2.55 7.20
C ASN A 57 -6.69 -3.34 8.11
N THR A 58 -6.18 -4.27 8.92
CA THR A 58 -7.00 -5.03 9.89
C THR A 58 -7.25 -4.27 11.20
N LEU A 59 -6.47 -3.22 11.50
CA LEU A 59 -6.64 -2.47 12.77
C LEU A 59 -7.69 -1.35 12.67
N GLU A 60 -8.12 -0.96 11.47
CA GLU A 60 -9.24 0.00 11.28
C GLU A 60 -10.59 -0.70 11.03
N ALA A 61 -10.67 -2.03 11.19
CA ALA A 61 -11.93 -2.78 11.07
C ALA A 61 -12.52 -3.19 12.44
N GLU A 62 -11.91 -2.77 13.55
CA GLU A 62 -12.38 -3.01 14.91
C GLU A 62 -12.56 -1.66 15.65
N ASP A 63 -13.42 -0.80 15.13
CA ASP A 63 -14.07 0.27 15.89
C ASP A 63 -15.39 0.61 15.18
N ASP A 64 -16.38 -0.29 15.34
CA ASP A 64 -17.82 -0.07 15.11
C ASP A 64 -18.55 -0.10 16.46
#